data_AF-A0A1E5SLA2-F1
#
_entry.id   AF-A0A1E5SLA2-F1
#
_cell.length_a   1.000
_cell.length_b   1.000
_cell.length_c   1.000
_cell.angle_alpha   90.00
_cell.angle_beta   90.00
_cell.angle_gamma   90.00
#
_symmetry.space_group_name_H-M   'P 1'
#
loop_
_entity.id
_entity.type
_entity.pdbx_description
1 polymer ?
#
loop_
_entity_poly.entity_id
_entity_poly.type
_entity_poly.pdbx_seq_one_letter_code
_entity_poly.pdbx_strand_id
1 'polypeptide(L)'
;MRLNILNKRSPEGNKRSSYISYAILEILLVVIGILIAVSINNWNEGRKNKDELNQLLVRVKEDLKTDLTKIDNVLNHYENIKPVFEKVLKSEYTVEDYKKNPTIGLLIFGYPELALNQRGVSLLEDFKADMVPEKEKLVLELITFYKEQLWEIKVDDELRSKDYKENFTFWKNNTDWWLDYIQLKITDDFIEYALKSRDYKKRVATAEFFAYKVYLPELDKFKQRGLDLIDKIDKINKQN
;
A
#
# COMPACT_ATOMS: atom_id res chain seq x y z
N MET A 1 -80.66 -0.55 -79.62
CA MET A 1 -79.33 -1.11 -79.29
C MET A 1 -78.60 -0.10 -78.40
N ARG A 2 -78.00 -0.57 -77.30
CA ARG A 2 -77.11 0.12 -76.33
C ARG A 2 -77.77 1.03 -75.27
N LEU A 3 -77.81 0.51 -74.04
CA LEU A 3 -77.69 1.29 -72.81
C LEU A 3 -76.55 0.65 -71.99
N ASN A 4 -75.57 1.49 -71.65
CA ASN A 4 -74.33 1.16 -70.95
C ASN A 4 -74.59 0.82 -69.47
N ILE A 5 -74.04 -0.30 -69.01
CA ILE A 5 -73.87 -0.59 -67.58
C ILE A 5 -72.60 0.14 -67.12
N LEU A 6 -72.76 1.19 -66.30
CA LEU A 6 -71.66 1.81 -65.56
C LEU A 6 -71.31 0.93 -64.35
N ASN A 7 -70.33 0.05 -64.52
CA ASN A 7 -69.67 -0.65 -63.42
C ASN A 7 -68.61 0.28 -62.82
N LYS A 8 -68.94 0.96 -61.72
CA LYS A 8 -68.01 1.82 -60.97
C LYS A 8 -67.20 0.94 -60.02
N ARG A 9 -66.04 0.45 -60.47
CA ARG A 9 -65.03 -0.14 -59.57
C ARG A 9 -64.33 0.98 -58.80
N SER A 10 -64.46 0.99 -57.48
CA SER A 10 -63.59 1.77 -56.59
C SER A 10 -62.16 1.24 -56.69
N PRO A 11 -61.13 2.08 -56.91
CA PRO A 11 -59.75 1.66 -56.74
C PRO A 11 -59.42 1.73 -55.24
N GLU A 12 -59.54 0.60 -54.56
CA GLU A 12 -58.82 0.35 -53.32
C GLU A 12 -57.32 0.26 -53.64
N GLY A 13 -56.64 1.40 -53.62
CA GLY A 13 -55.21 1.50 -53.93
C GLY A 13 -54.46 2.36 -52.92
N ASN A 14 -53.63 1.71 -52.10
CA ASN A 14 -52.38 2.25 -51.54
C ASN A 14 -52.39 3.37 -50.49
N LYS A 15 -53.48 3.62 -49.73
CA LYS A 15 -53.39 4.55 -48.58
C LYS A 15 -52.85 3.93 -47.27
N ARG A 16 -52.86 2.59 -47.12
CA ARG A 16 -52.28 1.91 -45.94
C ARG A 16 -50.75 1.91 -45.91
N SER A 17 -50.08 1.97 -47.06
CA SER A 17 -48.61 2.01 -47.12
C SER A 17 -48.05 3.31 -46.56
N SER A 18 -48.77 4.43 -46.69
CA SER A 18 -48.27 5.74 -46.24
C SER A 18 -48.17 5.81 -44.70
N TYR A 19 -49.19 5.37 -43.97
CA TYR A 19 -49.19 5.46 -42.50
C TYR A 19 -48.20 4.51 -41.83
N ILE A 20 -47.98 3.32 -42.41
CA ILE A 20 -47.02 2.33 -41.89
C ILE A 20 -45.59 2.85 -42.08
N SER A 21 -45.27 3.46 -43.23
CA SER A 21 -43.95 4.05 -43.47
C SER A 21 -43.64 5.22 -42.53
N TYR A 22 -44.63 6.07 -42.21
CA TYR A 22 -44.45 7.16 -41.25
C TYR A 22 -44.23 6.66 -39.82
N ALA A 23 -45.00 5.64 -39.37
CA ALA A 23 -44.82 5.06 -38.04
C ALA A 23 -43.46 4.34 -37.89
N ILE A 24 -42.95 3.68 -38.94
CA ILE A 24 -41.61 3.07 -38.94
C ILE A 24 -40.51 4.13 -38.83
N LEU A 25 -40.64 5.26 -39.54
CA LEU A 25 -39.70 6.38 -39.45
C LEU A 25 -39.71 7.01 -38.05
N GLU A 26 -40.88 7.15 -37.43
CA GLU A 26 -41.01 7.65 -36.06
C GLU A 26 -40.32 6.72 -35.05
N ILE A 27 -40.54 5.41 -35.15
CA ILE A 27 -39.84 4.41 -34.31
C ILE A 27 -38.33 4.48 -34.51
N LEU A 28 -37.85 4.56 -35.76
CA LEU A 28 -36.41 4.67 -36.05
C LEU A 28 -35.80 5.93 -35.46
N LEU A 29 -36.48 7.08 -35.56
CA LEU A 29 -36.03 8.33 -34.97
C LEU A 29 -35.98 8.25 -33.44
N VAL A 30 -36.98 7.64 -32.80
CA VAL A 30 -37.00 7.40 -31.35
C VAL A 30 -35.86 6.47 -30.95
N VAL A 31 -35.63 5.37 -31.68
CA VAL A 31 -34.53 4.43 -31.41
C VAL A 31 -33.18 5.12 -31.53
N ILE A 32 -32.95 5.92 -32.58
CA ILE A 32 -31.71 6.70 -32.75
C ILE A 32 -31.55 7.69 -31.59
N GLY A 33 -32.62 8.38 -31.19
CA GLY A 33 -32.61 9.29 -30.05
C GLY A 33 -32.19 8.60 -28.74
N ILE A 34 -32.75 7.42 -28.46
CA ILE A 34 -32.38 6.61 -27.29
C ILE A 34 -30.92 6.15 -27.38
N LEU A 35 -30.48 5.66 -28.54
CA LEU A 35 -29.10 5.20 -28.72
C LEU A 35 -28.08 6.33 -28.53
N ILE A 36 -28.37 7.54 -29.03
CA ILE A 36 -27.52 8.71 -28.82
C ILE A 36 -27.51 9.10 -27.34
N ALA A 37 -28.66 9.13 -26.68
CA ALA A 37 -28.76 9.44 -25.26
C ALA A 37 -27.95 8.46 -24.39
N VAL A 38 -28.08 7.16 -24.64
CA VAL A 38 -27.28 6.12 -23.97
C VAL A 38 -25.79 6.28 -24.29
N SER A 39 -25.43 6.58 -25.55
CA SER A 39 -24.03 6.76 -25.94
C SER A 39 -23.36 7.95 -25.25
N ILE A 40 -24.07 9.09 -25.13
CA ILE A 40 -23.58 10.28 -24.40
C ILE A 40 -23.44 9.96 -22.91
N ASN A 41 -24.41 9.26 -22.32
CA ASN A 41 -24.33 8.87 -20.91
C ASN A 41 -23.12 7.96 -20.65
N ASN A 42 -22.95 6.91 -21.46
CA ASN A 42 -21.82 5.98 -21.35
C ASN A 42 -20.47 6.68 -21.54
N TRP A 43 -20.38 7.65 -22.46
CA TRP A 43 -19.17 8.45 -22.65
C TRP A 43 -18.85 9.31 -21.43
N ASN A 44 -19.86 9.97 -20.84
CA ASN A 44 -19.68 10.79 -19.65
C ASN A 44 -19.31 9.94 -18.41
N GLU A 45 -19.92 8.76 -18.24
CA GLU A 45 -19.54 7.78 -17.21
C GLU A 45 -18.10 7.30 -17.41
N GLY A 46 -17.73 6.91 -18.64
CA GLY A 46 -16.36 6.50 -18.96
C GLY A 46 -15.32 7.59 -18.67
N ARG A 47 -15.64 8.86 -18.91
CA ARG A 47 -14.78 9.99 -18.52
C ARG A 47 -14.64 10.09 -17.01
N LYS A 48 -15.74 10.07 -16.25
CA LYS A 48 -15.71 10.14 -14.78
C LYS A 48 -14.89 8.99 -14.17
N ASN A 49 -15.05 7.77 -14.67
CA ASN A 49 -14.30 6.60 -14.21
C ASN A 49 -12.79 6.76 -14.46
N LYS A 50 -12.40 7.34 -15.61
CA LYS A 50 -10.98 7.65 -15.90
C LYS A 50 -10.42 8.71 -14.94
N ASP A 51 -11.19 9.76 -14.67
CA ASP A 51 -10.78 10.83 -13.75
C ASP A 51 -10.63 10.29 -12.32
N GLU A 52 -11.57 9.47 -11.86
CA GLU A 52 -11.52 8.80 -10.55
C GLU A 52 -10.28 7.89 -10.44
N LEU A 53 -10.03 7.03 -11.43
CA LEU A 53 -8.85 6.17 -11.45
C LEU A 53 -7.55 6.98 -11.38
N ASN A 54 -7.44 8.08 -12.13
CA ASN A 54 -6.27 8.95 -12.09
C ASN A 54 -6.07 9.56 -10.69
N GLN A 55 -7.15 10.00 -10.05
CA GLN A 55 -7.10 10.53 -8.69
C GLN A 55 -6.68 9.46 -7.67
N LEU A 56 -7.13 8.21 -7.83
CA LEU A 56 -6.71 7.09 -7.00
C LEU A 56 -5.22 6.78 -7.20
N LEU A 57 -4.73 6.74 -8.44
CA LEU A 57 -3.30 6.53 -8.72
C LEU A 57 -2.42 7.65 -8.12
N VAL A 58 -2.86 8.91 -8.21
CA VAL A 58 -2.18 10.04 -7.55
C VAL A 58 -2.16 9.86 -6.03
N ARG A 59 -3.27 9.43 -5.43
CA ARG A 59 -3.33 9.16 -3.99
C ARG A 59 -2.35 8.06 -3.58
N VAL A 60 -2.31 6.96 -4.32
CA VAL A 60 -1.38 5.84 -4.04
C VAL A 60 0.07 6.29 -4.16
N LYS A 61 0.39 7.13 -5.15
CA LYS A 61 1.71 7.74 -5.27
C LYS A 61 2.10 8.56 -4.03
N GLU A 62 1.20 9.39 -3.52
CA GLU A 62 1.47 10.20 -2.33
C GLU A 62 1.56 9.35 -1.05
N ASP A 63 0.75 8.30 -0.95
CA ASP A 63 0.85 7.29 0.12
C ASP A 63 2.24 6.61 0.07
N LEU A 64 2.70 6.16 -1.09
CA LEU A 64 4.04 5.57 -1.29
C LEU A 64 5.14 6.55 -0.86
N LYS A 65 5.13 7.80 -1.32
CA LYS A 65 6.15 8.80 -0.93
C LYS A 65 6.22 9.00 0.58
N THR A 66 5.05 9.06 1.23
CA THR A 66 4.96 9.20 2.68
C THR A 66 5.57 7.97 3.37
N ASP A 67 5.27 6.78 2.87
CA ASP A 67 5.79 5.52 3.40
C ASP A 67 7.30 5.38 3.19
N LEU A 68 7.83 5.79 2.03
CA LEU A 68 9.27 5.84 1.78
C LEU A 68 9.99 6.76 2.78
N THR A 69 9.40 7.90 3.13
CA THR A 69 9.94 8.81 4.14
C THR A 69 9.98 8.15 5.52
N LYS A 70 8.93 7.41 5.90
CA LYS A 70 8.91 6.66 7.17
C LYS A 70 9.97 5.55 7.18
N ILE A 71 10.10 4.82 6.07
CA ILE A 71 11.13 3.79 5.90
C ILE A 71 12.52 4.39 6.04
N ASP A 72 12.79 5.54 5.42
CA ASP A 72 14.08 6.22 5.55
C ASP A 72 14.40 6.57 7.01
N ASN A 73 13.41 6.98 7.80
CA ASN A 73 13.61 7.23 9.23
C ASN A 73 14.00 5.95 9.99
N VAL A 74 13.40 4.80 9.64
CA VAL A 74 13.74 3.49 10.22
C VAL A 74 15.15 3.07 9.81
N LEU A 75 15.49 3.15 8.51
CA LEU A 75 16.83 2.82 8.01
C LEU A 75 17.90 3.69 8.71
N ASN A 76 17.67 5.01 8.78
CA ASN A 76 18.57 5.94 9.44
C ASN A 76 18.73 5.66 10.94
N HIS A 77 17.65 5.27 11.63
CA HIS A 77 17.75 4.85 13.03
C HIS A 77 18.73 3.69 13.19
N TYR A 78 18.60 2.64 12.36
CA TYR A 78 19.49 1.49 12.44
C TYR A 78 20.92 1.82 12.03
N GLU A 79 21.15 2.60 10.98
CA GLU A 79 22.50 3.07 10.62
C GLU A 79 23.19 3.80 11.79
N ASN A 80 22.44 4.60 12.56
CA ASN A 80 22.98 5.32 13.71
C ASN A 80 23.33 4.40 14.89
N ILE A 81 22.58 3.33 15.13
CA ILE A 81 22.81 2.43 16.27
C ILE A 81 23.69 1.22 15.95
N LYS A 82 23.95 0.95 14.66
CA LYS A 82 24.84 -0.13 14.20
C LYS A 82 26.20 -0.15 14.89
N PRO A 83 26.92 0.99 15.07
CA PRO A 83 28.19 0.97 15.77
C PRO A 83 28.06 0.56 17.25
N VAL A 84 26.90 0.81 17.88
CA VAL A 84 26.64 0.43 19.27
C VAL A 84 26.47 -1.08 19.37
N PHE A 85 25.69 -1.69 18.47
CA PHE A 85 25.58 -3.15 18.36
C PHE A 85 26.95 -3.80 18.21
N GLU A 86 27.75 -3.33 17.25
CA GLU A 86 29.08 -3.89 16.98
C GLU A 86 30.01 -3.82 18.20
N LYS A 87 30.04 -2.67 18.88
CA LYS A 87 30.86 -2.47 20.09
C LYS A 87 30.43 -3.33 21.26
N VAL A 88 29.12 -3.45 21.51
CA VAL A 88 28.60 -4.35 22.56
C VAL A 88 28.98 -5.80 22.27
N LEU A 89 28.78 -6.26 21.04
CA LEU A 89 29.09 -7.64 20.64
C LEU A 89 30.59 -7.96 20.71
N LYS A 90 31.45 -7.00 20.37
CA LYS A 90 32.92 -7.10 20.49
C LYS A 90 33.44 -6.86 21.91
N SER A 91 32.57 -6.50 22.86
CA SER A 91 32.96 -6.18 24.25
C SER A 91 33.92 -5.00 24.38
N GLU A 92 33.70 -3.97 23.55
CA GLU A 92 34.57 -2.79 23.50
C GLU A 92 34.15 -1.67 24.46
N TYR A 93 32.98 -1.78 25.09
CA TYR A 93 32.52 -0.83 26.09
C TYR A 93 33.04 -1.14 27.49
N THR A 94 33.26 -0.08 28.26
CA THR A 94 33.67 -0.09 29.67
C THR A 94 32.53 0.33 30.59
N VAL A 95 32.71 0.20 31.90
CA VAL A 95 31.74 0.71 32.90
C VAL A 95 31.54 2.22 32.74
N GLU A 96 32.63 2.95 32.52
CA GLU A 96 32.67 4.40 32.33
C GLU A 96 31.89 4.82 31.08
N ASP A 97 31.92 4.04 30.01
CA ASP A 97 31.15 4.32 28.79
C ASP A 97 29.64 4.26 29.06
N TYR A 98 29.16 3.23 29.77
CA TYR A 98 27.75 3.13 30.16
C TYR A 98 27.34 4.25 31.12
N LYS A 99 28.23 4.65 32.05
CA LYS A 99 27.97 5.78 32.96
C LYS A 99 27.90 7.11 32.24
N LYS A 100 28.76 7.33 31.24
CA LYS A 100 28.78 8.54 30.42
C LYS A 100 27.64 8.59 29.41
N ASN A 101 27.23 7.44 28.89
CA ASN A 101 26.13 7.32 27.94
C ASN A 101 25.19 6.15 28.29
N PRO A 102 24.20 6.39 29.18
CA PRO A 102 23.22 5.37 29.57
C PRO A 102 22.40 4.79 28.41
N THR A 103 22.32 5.47 27.25
CA THR A 103 21.56 4.95 26.10
C THR A 103 22.15 3.67 25.52
N ILE A 104 23.44 3.37 25.78
CA ILE A 104 24.05 2.09 25.42
C ILE A 104 23.32 0.93 26.12
N GLY A 105 22.91 1.12 27.38
CA GLY A 105 22.13 0.12 28.12
C GLY A 105 20.72 -0.08 27.58
N LEU A 106 20.20 0.89 26.84
CA LEU A 106 18.86 0.87 26.25
C LEU A 106 18.85 0.35 24.82
N LEU A 107 19.96 -0.22 24.32
CA LEU A 107 20.11 -0.68 22.94
C LEU A 107 18.99 -1.61 22.47
N ILE A 108 18.49 -2.47 23.35
CA ILE A 108 17.38 -3.40 23.08
C ILE A 108 16.13 -3.09 23.93
N PHE A 109 16.00 -1.84 24.40
CA PHE A 109 14.81 -1.34 25.11
C PHE A 109 13.60 -1.16 24.20
N GLY A 110 13.79 -1.20 22.88
CA GLY A 110 12.72 -1.10 21.91
C GLY A 110 13.27 -1.12 20.49
N TYR A 111 12.38 -0.88 19.53
CA TYR A 111 12.72 -0.80 18.12
C TYR A 111 11.78 0.22 17.44
N PRO A 112 12.20 0.82 16.32
CA PRO A 112 11.35 1.74 15.58
C PRO A 112 10.15 1.01 14.98
N GLU A 113 8.95 1.57 15.16
CA GLU A 113 7.71 1.08 14.56
C GLU A 113 7.52 1.65 13.15
N LEU A 114 6.89 0.86 12.26
CA LEU A 114 6.57 1.27 10.90
C LEU A 114 5.09 1.02 10.59
N ALA A 115 4.33 2.10 10.41
CA ALA A 115 2.94 2.05 9.97
C ALA A 115 2.80 2.56 8.53
N LEU A 116 2.52 1.65 7.59
CA LEU A 116 2.37 1.94 6.16
C LEU A 116 0.94 2.38 5.81
N ASN A 117 0.81 3.29 4.83
CA ASN A 117 -0.47 3.77 4.34
C ASN A 117 -1.07 2.79 3.34
N GLN A 118 -2.30 2.32 3.64
CA GLN A 118 -3.00 1.34 2.79
C GLN A 118 -4.25 1.91 2.11
N ARG A 119 -4.63 3.15 2.44
CA ARG A 119 -5.91 3.72 2.00
C ARG A 119 -6.00 3.83 0.48
N GLY A 120 -4.97 4.35 -0.18
CA GLY A 120 -4.95 4.48 -1.62
C GLY A 120 -5.10 3.15 -2.33
N VAL A 121 -4.34 2.13 -1.90
CA VAL A 121 -4.41 0.80 -2.53
C VAL A 121 -5.73 0.09 -2.24
N SER A 122 -6.31 0.21 -1.05
CA SER A 122 -7.64 -0.36 -0.76
C SER A 122 -8.72 0.25 -1.67
N LEU A 123 -8.66 1.56 -1.91
CA LEU A 123 -9.59 2.21 -2.85
C LEU A 123 -9.36 1.75 -4.31
N LEU A 124 -8.11 1.45 -4.70
CA LEU A 124 -7.83 0.85 -6.00
C LEU A 124 -8.37 -0.58 -6.13
N GLU A 125 -8.32 -1.38 -5.06
CA GLU A 125 -8.90 -2.73 -5.05
C GLU A 125 -10.43 -2.71 -5.22
N ASP A 126 -11.09 -1.69 -4.67
CA ASP A 126 -12.53 -1.52 -4.78
C ASP A 126 -12.98 -0.90 -6.12
N PHE A 127 -12.05 -0.45 -6.95
CA PHE A 127 -12.36 0.20 -8.24
C PHE A 127 -12.84 -0.84 -9.27
N LYS A 128 -14.09 -0.71 -9.74
CA LYS A 128 -14.77 -1.73 -10.58
C LYS A 128 -14.97 -1.36 -12.05
N ALA A 129 -14.56 -0.16 -12.46
CA ALA A 129 -14.79 0.27 -13.84
C ALA A 129 -13.73 -0.29 -14.80
N ASP A 130 -14.11 -0.43 -16.07
CA ASP A 130 -13.21 -0.89 -17.12
C ASP A 130 -11.99 0.03 -17.25
N MET A 131 -10.82 -0.60 -17.36
CA MET A 131 -9.54 0.08 -17.49
C MET A 131 -8.96 -0.19 -18.87
N VAL A 132 -8.14 0.74 -19.36
CA VAL A 132 -7.27 0.42 -20.49
C VAL A 132 -6.21 -0.60 -20.04
N PRO A 133 -5.79 -1.54 -20.90
CA PRO A 133 -4.91 -2.64 -20.49
C PRO A 133 -3.63 -2.21 -19.76
N GLU A 134 -3.06 -1.07 -20.14
CA GLU A 134 -1.85 -0.52 -19.52
C GLU A 134 -2.08 -0.09 -18.07
N LYS A 135 -3.24 0.53 -17.78
CA LYS A 135 -3.62 0.94 -16.42
C LYS A 135 -4.03 -0.26 -15.58
N GLU A 136 -4.75 -1.22 -16.16
CA GLU A 136 -5.10 -2.47 -15.48
C GLU A 136 -3.85 -3.20 -15.00
N LYS A 137 -2.83 -3.33 -15.86
CA LYS A 137 -1.55 -3.92 -15.50
C LYS A 137 -0.87 -3.19 -14.34
N LEU A 138 -0.83 -1.86 -14.38
CA LEU A 138 -0.24 -1.06 -13.29
C LEU A 138 -1.02 -1.24 -11.98
N VAL A 139 -2.35 -1.22 -12.02
CA VAL A 139 -3.20 -1.41 -10.83
C VAL A 139 -2.96 -2.79 -10.22
N LEU A 140 -2.92 -3.83 -11.03
CA LEU A 140 -2.58 -5.19 -10.56
C LEU A 140 -1.18 -5.24 -9.93
N GLU A 141 -0.20 -4.58 -10.54
CA GLU A 141 1.16 -4.52 -10.01
C GLU A 141 1.20 -3.80 -8.64
N LEU A 142 0.49 -2.68 -8.48
CA LEU A 142 0.37 -1.95 -7.23
C LEU A 142 -0.28 -2.79 -6.13
N ILE A 143 -1.40 -3.45 -6.43
CA ILE A 143 -2.13 -4.29 -5.48
C ILE A 143 -1.25 -5.46 -5.01
N THR A 144 -0.60 -6.15 -5.95
CA THR A 144 0.30 -7.26 -5.62
C THR A 144 1.50 -6.80 -4.81
N PHE A 145 2.12 -5.67 -5.18
CA PHE A 145 3.23 -5.08 -4.42
C PHE A 145 2.84 -4.84 -2.95
N TYR A 146 1.72 -4.16 -2.70
CA TYR A 146 1.30 -3.88 -1.34
C TYR A 146 0.98 -5.16 -0.57
N LYS A 147 0.29 -6.14 -1.18
CA LYS A 147 0.00 -7.42 -0.52
C LYS A 147 1.25 -8.17 -0.09
N GLU A 148 2.21 -8.29 -1.00
CA GLU A 148 3.48 -8.97 -0.72
C GLU A 148 4.28 -8.23 0.35
N GLN A 149 4.50 -6.94 0.18
CA GLN A 149 5.40 -6.21 1.08
C GLN A 149 4.80 -6.00 2.48
N LEU A 150 3.48 -5.76 2.59
CA LEU A 150 2.82 -5.66 3.89
C LEU A 150 2.88 -6.99 4.64
N TRP A 151 2.81 -8.12 3.93
CA TRP A 151 2.94 -9.43 4.53
C TRP A 151 4.35 -9.67 5.07
N GLU A 152 5.39 -9.47 4.26
CA GLU A 152 6.79 -9.69 4.68
C GLU A 152 7.16 -8.80 5.87
N ILE A 153 6.86 -7.50 5.78
CA ILE A 153 7.13 -6.53 6.85
C ILE A 153 6.41 -6.91 8.14
N LYS A 154 5.16 -7.40 8.04
CA LYS A 154 4.38 -7.83 9.20
C LYS A 154 4.99 -9.05 9.87
N VAL A 155 5.39 -10.05 9.10
CA VAL A 155 6.02 -11.28 9.63
C VAL A 155 7.29 -10.91 10.41
N ASP A 156 8.12 -10.05 9.84
CA ASP A 156 9.36 -9.61 10.48
C ASP A 156 9.12 -8.74 11.73
N ASP A 157 8.08 -7.89 11.70
CA ASP A 157 7.67 -7.10 12.87
C ASP A 157 7.16 -7.97 14.00
N GLU A 158 6.39 -9.02 13.70
CA GLU A 158 5.94 -10.00 14.70
C GLU A 158 7.12 -10.74 15.36
N LEU A 159 8.15 -11.09 14.59
CA LEU A 159 9.38 -11.71 15.13
C LEU A 159 10.11 -10.76 16.08
N ARG A 160 10.32 -9.50 15.68
CA ARG A 160 10.97 -8.47 16.51
C ARG A 160 10.16 -8.18 17.77
N SER A 161 8.84 -8.04 17.63
CA SER A 161 7.91 -7.83 18.75
C SER A 161 7.99 -8.96 19.77
N LYS A 162 8.05 -10.20 19.29
CA LYS A 162 8.19 -11.39 20.14
C LYS A 162 9.52 -11.39 20.88
N ASP A 163 10.65 -11.17 20.21
CA ASP A 163 11.97 -11.13 20.86
C ASP A 163 12.03 -10.02 21.93
N TYR A 164 11.54 -8.83 21.59
CA TYR A 164 11.43 -7.72 22.52
C TYR A 164 10.62 -8.10 23.77
N LYS A 165 9.44 -8.71 23.59
CA LYS A 165 8.59 -9.17 24.69
C LYS A 165 9.25 -10.24 25.54
N GLU A 166 9.98 -11.17 24.93
CA GLU A 166 10.71 -12.22 25.64
C GLU A 166 11.85 -11.63 26.49
N ASN A 167 12.59 -10.65 25.95
CA ASN A 167 13.62 -9.91 26.69
C ASN A 167 13.03 -9.18 27.90
N PHE A 168 11.97 -8.40 27.69
CA PHE A 168 11.27 -7.67 28.75
C PHE A 168 10.71 -8.60 29.84
N THR A 169 10.05 -9.68 29.43
CA THR A 169 9.47 -10.65 30.37
C THR A 169 10.53 -11.34 31.20
N PHE A 170 11.65 -11.70 30.58
CA PHE A 170 12.76 -12.32 31.31
C PHE A 170 13.36 -11.35 32.33
N TRP A 171 13.72 -10.12 31.94
CA TRP A 171 14.32 -9.16 32.86
C TRP A 171 13.38 -8.78 34.00
N LYS A 172 12.09 -8.55 33.70
CA LYS A 172 11.06 -8.30 34.72
C LYS A 172 11.02 -9.35 35.82
N ASN A 173 11.17 -10.62 35.46
CA ASN A 173 10.93 -11.73 36.39
C ASN A 173 12.21 -12.28 37.02
N ASN A 174 13.39 -11.98 36.45
CA ASN A 174 14.65 -12.65 36.81
C ASN A 174 15.77 -11.68 37.19
N THR A 175 15.52 -10.37 37.25
CA THR A 175 16.55 -9.37 37.55
C THR A 175 16.06 -8.33 38.54
N ASP A 176 16.92 -7.96 39.49
CA ASP A 176 16.57 -6.99 40.55
C ASP A 176 16.57 -5.55 40.05
N TRP A 177 17.41 -5.24 39.05
CA TRP A 177 17.54 -3.91 38.45
C TRP A 177 16.37 -3.52 37.54
N TRP A 178 15.39 -4.40 37.33
CA TRP A 178 14.28 -4.16 36.40
C TRP A 178 13.52 -2.86 36.68
N LEU A 179 13.23 -2.58 37.95
CA LEU A 179 12.47 -1.39 38.35
C LEU A 179 13.17 -0.09 37.93
N ASP A 180 14.49 -0.01 38.12
CA ASP A 180 15.29 1.13 37.67
C ASP A 180 15.36 1.18 36.13
N TYR A 181 15.53 0.04 35.48
CA TYR A 181 15.67 -0.05 34.03
C TYR A 181 14.42 0.47 33.28
N ILE A 182 13.21 0.13 33.74
CA ILE A 182 11.97 0.67 33.14
C ILE A 182 11.74 2.15 33.42
N GLN A 183 12.46 2.73 34.38
CA GLN A 183 12.52 4.16 34.64
C GLN A 183 13.65 4.83 33.85
N LEU A 184 14.25 4.11 32.90
CA LEU A 184 15.38 4.55 32.06
C LEU A 184 16.65 4.85 32.88
N LYS A 185 16.79 4.22 34.05
CA LYS A 185 17.96 4.34 34.92
C LYS A 185 18.82 3.09 34.81
N ILE A 186 20.01 3.26 34.24
CA ILE A 186 21.00 2.18 34.09
C ILE A 186 21.83 2.08 35.38
N THR A 187 21.68 0.96 36.10
CA THR A 187 22.36 0.70 37.38
C THR A 187 23.69 -0.03 37.17
N ASP A 188 24.56 -0.01 38.19
CA ASP A 188 25.82 -0.76 38.17
C ASP A 188 25.59 -2.27 37.98
N ASP A 189 24.52 -2.83 38.56
CA ASP A 189 24.14 -4.25 38.38
C ASP A 189 23.77 -4.57 36.91
N PHE A 190 23.05 -3.67 36.24
CA PHE A 190 22.78 -3.83 34.81
C PHE A 190 24.08 -3.73 34.00
N ILE A 191 24.95 -2.77 34.31
CA ILE A 191 26.21 -2.59 33.59
C ILE A 191 27.08 -3.84 33.75
N GLU A 192 27.15 -4.41 34.95
CA GLU A 192 27.85 -5.67 35.17
C GLU A 192 27.26 -6.82 34.34
N TYR A 193 25.93 -6.96 34.34
CA TYR A 193 25.24 -7.94 33.49
C TYR A 193 25.55 -7.71 32.00
N ALA A 194 25.48 -6.48 31.51
CA ALA A 194 25.72 -6.14 30.11
C ALA A 194 27.15 -6.47 29.66
N LEU A 195 28.15 -6.17 30.52
CA LEU A 195 29.56 -6.37 30.19
C LEU A 195 30.02 -7.84 30.32
N LYS A 196 29.50 -8.56 31.32
CA LYS A 196 30.01 -9.92 31.66
C LYS A 196 29.13 -11.06 31.17
N SER A 197 27.83 -10.83 30.96
CA SER A 197 26.89 -11.91 30.68
C SER A 197 26.91 -12.34 29.22
N ARG A 198 27.13 -13.65 29.00
CA ARG A 198 26.86 -14.28 27.70
C ARG A 198 25.38 -14.23 27.35
N ASP A 199 24.49 -14.16 28.35
CA ASP A 199 23.05 -14.01 28.10
C ASP A 199 22.72 -12.69 27.41
N TYR A 200 23.23 -11.58 27.94
CA TYR A 200 23.03 -10.26 27.34
C TYR A 200 23.57 -10.21 25.90
N LYS A 201 24.78 -10.73 25.66
CA LYS A 201 25.35 -10.81 24.30
C LYS A 201 24.47 -11.58 23.32
N LYS A 202 23.86 -12.69 23.75
CA LYS A 202 22.92 -13.44 22.88
C LYS A 202 21.71 -12.60 22.54
N ARG A 203 21.10 -11.89 23.51
CA ARG A 203 19.93 -11.02 23.27
C ARG A 203 20.27 -9.89 22.30
N VAL A 204 21.40 -9.22 22.50
CA VAL A 204 21.90 -8.18 21.60
C VAL A 204 22.17 -8.73 20.20
N ALA A 205 22.79 -9.91 20.08
CA ALA A 205 23.05 -10.56 18.79
C ALA A 205 21.75 -10.96 18.08
N THR A 206 20.74 -11.42 18.80
CA THR A 206 19.42 -11.74 18.24
C THR A 206 18.71 -10.49 17.73
N ALA A 207 18.72 -9.40 18.50
CA ALA A 207 18.15 -8.13 18.08
C ALA A 207 18.86 -7.55 16.84
N GLU A 208 20.20 -7.63 16.81
CA GLU A 208 21.03 -7.26 15.66
C GLU A 208 20.70 -8.10 14.43
N PHE A 209 20.59 -9.42 14.57
CA PHE A 209 20.19 -10.33 13.50
C PHE A 209 18.80 -9.97 12.94
N PHE A 210 17.79 -9.82 13.79
CA PHE A 210 16.44 -9.47 13.33
C PHE A 210 16.38 -8.10 12.67
N ALA A 211 17.16 -7.13 13.14
CA ALA A 211 17.26 -5.83 12.49
C ALA A 211 17.92 -5.95 11.11
N TYR A 212 19.20 -6.31 11.06
CA TYR A 212 20.02 -6.14 9.85
C TYR A 212 19.93 -7.29 8.84
N LYS A 213 19.52 -8.50 9.26
CA LYS A 213 19.49 -9.68 8.40
C LYS A 213 18.09 -10.10 7.99
N VAL A 214 17.06 -9.60 8.69
CA VAL A 214 15.67 -9.96 8.45
C VAL A 214 14.90 -8.72 8.01
N TYR A 215 14.78 -7.72 8.89
CA TYR A 215 13.86 -6.62 8.66
C TYR A 215 14.34 -5.55 7.66
N LEU A 216 15.56 -5.03 7.80
CA LEU A 216 16.07 -3.97 6.92
C LEU A 216 16.10 -4.35 5.42
N PRO A 217 16.48 -5.59 5.03
CA PRO A 217 16.40 -6.03 3.65
C PRO A 217 15.00 -5.90 3.02
N GLU A 218 13.93 -6.20 3.75
CA GLU A 218 12.57 -6.04 3.24
C GLU A 218 12.17 -4.56 3.11
N LEU A 219 12.68 -3.68 3.97
CA LEU A 219 12.48 -2.24 3.82
C LEU A 219 13.19 -1.67 2.59
N ASP A 220 14.42 -2.11 2.32
CA ASP A 220 15.16 -1.72 1.11
C ASP A 220 14.46 -2.19 -0.17
N LYS A 221 13.91 -3.40 -0.15
CA LYS A 221 13.12 -3.97 -1.25
C LYS A 221 11.81 -3.20 -1.46
N PHE A 222 11.10 -2.86 -0.39
CA PHE A 222 9.93 -1.96 -0.47
C PHE A 222 10.33 -0.64 -1.13
N LYS A 223 11.44 -0.04 -0.68
CA LYS A 223 11.91 1.25 -1.18
C LYS A 223 12.20 1.23 -2.68
N GLN A 224 12.97 0.23 -3.14
CA GLN A 224 13.31 0.08 -4.55
C GLN A 224 12.08 -0.12 -5.44
N ARG A 225 11.20 -1.05 -5.06
CA ARG A 225 9.97 -1.34 -5.83
C ARG A 225 8.99 -0.17 -5.78
N GLY A 226 8.86 0.49 -4.63
CA GLY A 226 7.99 1.65 -4.45
C GLY A 226 8.40 2.83 -5.34
N LEU A 227 9.70 3.10 -5.48
CA LEU A 227 10.21 4.12 -6.39
C LEU A 227 9.91 3.79 -7.87
N ASP A 228 10.09 2.54 -8.30
CA ASP A 228 9.74 2.11 -9.66
C ASP A 228 8.24 2.27 -9.95
N LEU A 229 7.38 1.94 -8.98
CA LEU A 229 5.93 2.12 -9.10
C LEU A 229 5.52 3.60 -9.17
N ILE A 230 6.17 4.48 -8.41
CA ILE A 230 5.98 5.93 -8.51
C ILE A 230 6.32 6.41 -9.94
N ASP A 231 7.45 5.98 -10.48
CA ASP A 231 7.87 6.35 -11.84
C ASP A 231 6.89 5.85 -12.91
N LYS A 232 6.33 4.64 -12.73
CA LYS A 232 5.30 4.09 -13.62
C LYS A 232 4.00 4.89 -13.58
N ILE A 233 3.55 5.29 -12.39
CA ILE A 233 2.37 6.18 -12.23
C ILE A 233 2.61 7.50 -12.98
N ASP A 234 3.80 8.09 -12.84
CA ASP A 234 4.13 9.36 -13.49
C ASP A 234 4.20 9.28 -15.02
N LYS A 235 4.65 8.15 -15.56
CA LYS A 235 4.67 7.93 -17.02
C LYS A 235 3.26 7.76 -17.58
N ILE A 236 2.41 6.98 -16.92
CA ILE A 236 1.02 6.72 -17.36
C ILE A 236 0.14 7.99 -17.30
N ASN A 237 0.38 8.85 -16.31
CA ASN A 237 -0.38 10.10 -16.20
C ASN A 237 0.04 11.17 -17.23
N LYS A 238 1.25 11.09 -17.81
CA LYS A 238 1.71 12.00 -18.87
C LYS A 238 1.22 11.64 -20.29
N GLN A 239 0.62 10.46 -20.46
CA GLN A 239 0.12 9.97 -21.74
C GLN A 239 -1.35 10.34 -22.02
N ASN A 240 -2.01 11.06 -21.10
CA ASN A 240 -3.36 11.61 -21.25
C ASN A 240 -3.31 13.14 -21.28
#